data_AF-A0AAN9FY33-F1
#
_entry.id   AF-A0AAN9FY33-F1
#
_cell.length_a   1.000
_cell.length_b   1.000
_cell.length_c   1.000
_cell.angle_alpha   90.00
_cell.angle_beta   90.00
_cell.angle_gamma   90.00
#
_symmetry.space_group_name_H-M   'P 1'
#
loop_
_entity.id
_entity.type
_entity.pdbx_description
1 polymer ?
#
loop_
_entity_poly.entity_id
_entity_poly.type
_entity_poly.pdbx_seq_one_letter_code
_entity_poly.pdbx_strand_id
1 'polypeptide(L)' 'MSRYCECFAAGIYCVEPCSCQDCINKPIHGDTVLQTLKQIESRNPLAFAFAFATKIVRNSGSVPDIGIRL' A
#
# COMPACT_ATOMS: atom_id res chain seq x y z
N MET A 1 9.43 -2.35 -8.32
CA MET A 1 9.08 -2.19 -6.88
C MET A 1 10.19 -1.44 -6.21
N SER A 2 9.91 -0.29 -5.60
CA SER A 2 10.93 0.43 -4.84
C SER A 2 10.45 0.66 -3.42
N ARG A 3 11.36 0.61 -2.44
CA ARG A 3 11.08 1.05 -1.05
C ARG A 3 10.60 2.50 -1.00
N TYR A 4 10.86 3.27 -2.06
CA TYR A 4 10.45 4.66 -2.23
C TYR A 4 9.02 4.83 -2.78
N CYS A 5 8.28 3.74 -3.00
CA CYS A 5 6.87 3.84 -3.35
C CYS A 5 6.06 4.24 -2.11
N GLU A 6 5.57 5.47 -2.08
CA GLU A 6 4.77 6.01 -0.97
C GLU A 6 3.50 5.20 -0.73
N CYS A 7 2.84 4.73 -1.80
CA CYS A 7 1.68 3.85 -1.69
C CYS A 7 2.03 2.55 -0.96
N PHE A 8 3.16 1.92 -1.31
CA PHE A 8 3.62 0.69 -0.67
C PHE A 8 4.00 0.92 0.79
N ALA A 9 4.68 2.04 1.10
CA ALA A 9 5.00 2.43 2.47
C ALA A 9 3.74 2.70 3.31
N ALA A 10 2.67 3.21 2.69
CA ALA A 10 1.36 3.43 3.28
C ALA A 10 0.48 2.17 3.33
N GLY A 11 0.94 1.02 2.84
CA GLY A 11 0.18 -0.24 2.86
C GLY A 11 -0.97 -0.32 1.85
N ILE A 12 -0.97 0.53 0.81
CA ILE A 12 -1.99 0.56 -0.25
C ILE A 12 -1.39 0.19 -1.61
N TYR A 13 -2.21 -0.38 -2.49
CA TYR A 13 -1.80 -0.57 -3.89
C TYR A 13 -1.74 0.77 -4.62
N CYS A 14 -0.86 0.86 -5.60
CA CYS A 14 -0.84 1.99 -6.52
C CYS A 14 -2.09 1.97 -7.39
N VAL A 15 -2.82 3.09 -7.36
CA VAL A 15 -3.94 3.39 -8.26
C VAL A 15 -3.54 4.62 -9.06
N GLU A 16 -3.98 4.69 -10.33
CA GLU A 16 -3.66 5.85 -11.16
C GLU A 16 -4.34 7.12 -10.63
N PRO A 17 -3.65 8.28 -10.66
CA PRO A 17 -2.28 8.46 -11.16
C PRO A 17 -1.21 8.12 -10.09
N CYS A 18 -0.28 7.17 -10.39
CA CYS A 18 0.98 7.03 -9.63
C CYS A 18 2.18 7.39 -10.51
N SER A 19 3.14 8.14 -9.96
CA SER A 19 4.45 8.44 -10.58
C SER A 19 5.42 7.25 -10.60
N CYS A 20 4.94 6.06 -10.28
CA CYS A 20 5.72 4.84 -10.14
C CYS A 20 6.15 4.31 -11.53
N GLN A 21 7.44 4.30 -11.86
CA GLN A 21 7.93 3.61 -13.06
C GLN A 21 7.95 2.08 -12.86
N ASP A 22 7.47 1.33 -13.86
CA ASP A 22 7.37 -0.14 -13.85
C ASP A 22 6.75 -0.67 -12.54
N CYS A 23 5.58 -0.11 -12.21
CA CYS A 23 4.96 -0.30 -10.92
C CYS A 23 4.41 -1.72 -10.72
N ILE A 24 5.07 -2.49 -9.86
CA ILE A 24 4.58 -3.81 -9.44
C ILE A 24 3.79 -3.79 -8.12
N ASN A 25 3.55 -2.62 -7.52
CA ASN A 25 2.63 -2.49 -6.38
C ASN A 25 1.17 -2.40 -6.89
N LYS A 26 0.71 -3.45 -7.57
CA LYS A 26 -0.64 -3.54 -8.14
C LYS A 26 -1.26 -4.89 -7.76
N PRO A 27 -2.61 -5.01 -7.71
CA PRO A 27 -3.28 -6.27 -7.34
C PRO A 27 -2.87 -7.48 -8.18
N ILE A 28 -2.61 -7.27 -9.48
CA ILE A 28 -2.15 -8.32 -10.41
C ILE A 28 -0.78 -8.92 -10.02
N HIS A 29 0.01 -8.21 -9.22
CA HIS A 29 1.31 -8.65 -8.72
C HIS A 29 1.26 -8.98 -7.21
N GLY A 30 0.08 -9.33 -6.69
CA GLY A 30 -0.17 -9.53 -5.26
C GLY A 30 0.80 -10.51 -4.57
N ASP A 31 1.20 -11.59 -5.24
CA ASP A 31 2.16 -12.55 -4.68
C ASP A 31 3.54 -11.92 -4.46
N THR A 32 4.02 -11.15 -5.44
CA THR A 32 5.29 -10.43 -5.34
C THR A 32 5.23 -9.35 -4.25
N VAL A 33 4.11 -8.66 -4.13
CA VAL A 33 3.86 -7.68 -3.06
C VAL A 33 3.95 -8.37 -1.71
N LEU A 34 3.24 -9.50 -1.52
CA LEU A 34 3.23 -10.26 -0.27
C LEU A 34 4.62 -10.81 0.09
N GLN A 35 5.36 -11.34 -0.89
CA GLN A 35 6.72 -11.82 -0.67
C GLN A 35 7.65 -10.69 -0.23
N THR A 36 7.53 -9.51 -0.86
CA THR A 36 8.31 -8.32 -0.49
C THR A 36 8.01 -7.90 0.95
N LEU A 37 6.74 -7.94 1.38
CA LEU A 37 6.35 -7.63 2.76
C LEU A 37 7.00 -8.55 3.77
N LYS A 38 6.93 -9.86 3.54
CA LYS A 38 7.58 -10.87 4.41
C LYS A 38 9.08 -10.63 4.52
N GLN A 39 9.74 -10.24 3.43
CA GLN A 39 11.17 -9.95 3.44
C GLN A 39 11.53 -8.66 4.20
N ILE A 40 10.63 -7.68 4.28
CA ILE A 40 10.88 -6.46 5.02
C ILE A 40 10.60 -6.68 6.51
N GLU A 41 9.50 -7.35 6.84
CA GLU A 41 9.15 -7.73 8.20
C GLU A 41 10.23 -8.61 8.85
N SER A 42 10.80 -9.56 8.10
CA SER A 42 11.89 -10.41 8.63
C SER A 42 13.18 -9.65 8.93
N ARG A 43 13.40 -8.50 8.28
CA ARG A 43 14.58 -7.65 8.52
C ARG A 43 14.35 -6.63 9.63
N ASN A 44 13.12 -6.14 9.74
CA ASN A 44 12.71 -5.23 10.79
C ASN A 44 11.22 -5.46 11.10
N PRO A 45 10.90 -6.15 12.20
CA PRO A 45 9.50 -6.45 12.55
C PRO A 45 8.68 -5.19 12.84
N LEU A 46 9.32 -4.04 13.07
CA LEU A 46 8.66 -2.76 13.27
C LEU A 46 8.57 -1.91 12.00
N ALA A 47 9.11 -2.35 10.85
CA ALA A 47 9.13 -1.60 9.60
C ALA A 47 7.73 -1.12 9.15
N PHE A 48 6.70 -1.85 9.57
CA PHE A 48 5.34 -1.70 9.10
C PHE A 48 4.27 -1.76 10.20
N ALA A 49 4.69 -1.58 11.46
CA ALA A 49 3.82 -1.71 12.63
C ALA A 49 2.53 -0.87 12.56
N PHE A 50 2.58 0.27 11.85
CA PHE A 50 1.43 1.17 11.68
C PHE A 50 0.70 1.04 10.33
N ALA A 51 1.39 0.64 9.25
CA ALA A 51 0.83 0.64 7.89
C ALA A 51 0.05 -0.65 7.52
N PHE A 52 0.33 -1.79 8.19
CA PHE A 52 -0.20 -3.09 7.78
C PHE A 52 -1.14 -3.77 8.80
N ALA A 53 -1.42 -3.13 9.94
CA ALA A 53 -2.47 -3.58 10.85
C ALA A 53 -3.85 -3.62 10.13
N THR A 54 -4.02 -2.78 9.12
CA THR A 54 -5.07 -2.90 8.11
C THR A 54 -4.58 -3.82 6.99
N LYS A 55 -4.98 -5.10 7.01
CA LYS A 55 -4.80 -6.02 5.88
C LYS A 55 -5.20 -5.30 4.60
N ILE A 56 -4.24 -5.05 3.68
CA ILE A 56 -4.39 -4.39 2.37
C ILE A 56 -5.88 -4.28 2.01
N VAL A 57 -6.50 -3.19 2.47
CA VAL A 57 -7.96 -3.06 2.41
C VAL A 57 -8.28 -2.95 0.93
N ARG A 58 -9.16 -3.84 0.47
CA ARG A 58 -9.74 -3.79 -0.87
C ARG A 58 -10.14 -2.35 -1.14
N ASN A 59 -9.63 -1.76 -2.22
CA ASN A 59 -10.12 -0.50 -2.73
C ASN A 59 -11.59 -0.68 -3.16
N SER A 60 -12.49 -0.55 -2.21
CA SER A 60 -13.89 -0.24 -2.45
C SER A 60 -14.00 1.26 -2.22
N GLY A 61 -14.13 2.02 -3.31
CA GLY A 61 -14.24 3.47 -3.27
C GLY A 61 -15.22 3.93 -2.20
N SER A 62 -14.75 4.78 -1.30
CA SER A 62 -15.58 5.65 -0.48
C SER A 62 -14.69 6.80 -0.02
N VAL A 63 -14.75 7.89 -0.76
CA VAL A 63 -14.32 9.21 -0.30
C VAL A 63 -15.08 9.48 1.00
N PRO A 64 -14.42 9.80 2.13
CA PRO A 64 -15.13 10.41 3.23
C PRO A 64 -15.48 11.84 2.80
N ASP A 65 -16.72 12.02 2.34
CA ASP A 65 -17.32 13.34 2.22
C ASP A 65 -17.38 13.96 3.61
N ILE A 66 -16.37 14.75 3.96
CA ILE A 66 -16.43 15.66 5.09
C ILE A 66 -17.14 16.94 4.63
N GLY A 67 -18.42 16.80 4.27
CA GLY A 67 -19.32 17.93 4.12
C GLY A 67 -19.61 18.53 5.49
N ILE A 68 -18.86 19.56 5.87
CA ILE A 68 -19.19 20.42 7.02
C ILE A 68 -20.59 21.00 6.78
N ARG A 69 -21.50 20.71 7.70
CA ARG A 69 -22.81 21.37 7.81
C ARG A 69 -22.63 22.88 7.96
N LEU A 70 -23.32 23.65 7.11
CA LEU A 70 -23.85 24.98 7.42
C LEU A 70 -25.35 24.95 7.15
#